data_AF-A0AAE3M0T4-F1
#
_entry.id   AF-A0AAE3M0T4-F1
#
_cell.length_a   1.000
_cell.length_b   1.000
_cell.length_c   1.000
_cell.angle_alpha   90.00
_cell.angle_beta   90.00
_cell.angle_gamma   90.00
#
_symmetry.space_group_name_H-M   'P 1'
#
loop_
_entity.id
_entity.type
_entity.pdbx_description
1 polymer ?
#
loop_
_entity_poly.entity_id
_entity_poly.type
_entity_poly.pdbx_seq_one_letter_code
_entity_poly.pdbx_strand_id
1 'polypeptide(L)'
;MNIHRQIDANTILHYIEANNWHYNDKDEMVIDVFELSFAFYDCHYFVFLPKKYIEENFSFGMTMEGDSKLFESFEEAIEDEHWELIKKKCRQYEMWHSRFLNN
;
A
#
# COMPACT_ATOMS: atom_id res chain seq x y z
N MET A 1 8.70 -5.12 -2.09
CA MET A 1 8.96 -4.89 -3.54
C MET A 1 9.24 -3.42 -3.76
N ASN A 2 10.44 -3.08 -4.23
CA ASN A 2 10.75 -1.70 -4.62
C ASN A 2 10.19 -1.45 -6.03
N ILE A 3 9.27 -0.49 -6.15
CA ILE A 3 8.51 -0.24 -7.39
C ILE A 3 8.97 1.08 -8.04
N HIS A 4 9.41 2.05 -7.22
CA HIS A 4 9.73 3.43 -7.59
C HIS A 4 8.92 3.92 -8.80
N ARG A 5 7.61 4.08 -8.60
CA ARG A 5 6.65 4.39 -9.65
C ARG A 5 6.09 5.79 -9.47
N GLN A 6 6.32 6.66 -10.45
CA GLN A 6 5.58 7.89 -10.61
C GLN A 6 4.10 7.57 -10.88
N ILE A 7 3.20 8.11 -10.04
CA ILE A 7 1.75 7.97 -10.20
C ILE A 7 1.22 9.12 -11.06
N ASP A 8 1.60 10.35 -10.71
CA ASP A 8 1.31 11.61 -11.40
C ASP A 8 2.46 12.61 -11.20
N ALA A 9 2.29 13.90 -11.50
CA ALA A 9 3.35 14.90 -11.37
C ALA A 9 3.90 15.10 -9.94
N ASN A 10 3.10 14.81 -8.92
CA ASN A 10 3.38 15.12 -7.53
C ASN A 10 3.51 13.87 -6.65
N THR A 11 3.00 12.72 -7.09
CA THR A 11 2.96 11.48 -6.29
C THR A 11 3.89 10.40 -6.84
N ILE A 12 4.73 9.83 -5.97
CA ILE A 12 5.60 8.67 -6.26
C ILE A 12 5.34 7.59 -5.22
N LEU A 13 5.07 6.36 -5.66
CA LEU A 13 5.09 5.16 -4.82
C LEU A 13 6.47 4.51 -4.85
N HIS A 14 7.19 4.56 -3.73
CA HIS A 14 8.53 4.00 -3.63
C HIS A 14 8.50 2.48 -3.50
N TYR A 15 7.81 1.94 -2.50
CA TYR A 15 7.75 0.51 -2.26
C TYR A 15 6.42 0.07 -1.68
N ILE A 16 6.18 -1.24 -1.75
CA ILE A 16 5.15 -1.96 -1.02
C ILE A 16 5.80 -3.13 -0.29
N GLU A 17 5.46 -3.32 0.97
CA GLU A 17 5.90 -4.47 1.76
C GLU A 17 4.80 -5.05 2.67
N ALA A 18 5.09 -6.23 3.23
CA ALA A 18 4.21 -6.89 4.19
C ALA A 18 4.59 -6.43 5.60
N ASN A 19 3.81 -5.51 6.17
CA ASN A 19 4.05 -4.99 7.52
C ASN A 19 3.52 -5.94 8.61
N ASN A 20 2.42 -6.64 8.32
CA ASN A 20 1.91 -7.68 9.19
C ASN A 20 1.47 -8.90 8.37
N TRP A 21 1.80 -10.10 8.86
CA TRP A 21 1.55 -11.35 8.17
C TRP A 21 1.63 -12.54 9.13
N HIS A 22 0.99 -13.65 8.73
CA HIS A 22 0.99 -14.92 9.45
C HIS A 22 1.05 -16.10 8.47
N TYR A 23 1.34 -17.30 8.96
CA TYR A 23 1.14 -18.55 8.19
C TYR A 23 -0.25 -19.11 8.49
N ASN A 24 -0.98 -19.51 7.45
CA ASN A 24 -2.26 -20.21 7.61
C ASN A 24 -2.05 -21.71 7.89
N ASP A 25 -3.14 -22.46 8.06
CA ASP A 25 -3.11 -23.92 8.35
C ASP A 25 -2.44 -24.78 7.25
N LYS A 26 -2.19 -24.20 6.07
CA LYS A 26 -1.51 -24.85 4.94
C LYS A 26 -0.03 -24.45 4.83
N ASP A 27 0.50 -23.78 5.86
CA ASP A 27 1.86 -23.23 5.87
C ASP A 27 2.10 -22.18 4.75
N GLU A 28 1.03 -21.50 4.33
CA GLU A 28 1.12 -20.42 3.34
C GLU A 28 1.15 -19.07 4.07
N MET A 29 2.11 -18.22 3.72
CA MET A 29 2.15 -16.85 4.25
C MET A 29 0.98 -16.02 3.72
N VAL A 30 0.22 -15.44 4.64
CA VAL A 30 -0.91 -14.54 4.41
C VAL A 30 -0.54 -13.15 4.91
N ILE A 31 -0.67 -12.15 4.06
CA ILE A 31 -0.44 -10.75 4.40
C ILE A 31 -1.72 -10.17 5.00
N ASP A 32 -1.63 -9.61 6.20
CA ASP A 32 -2.75 -8.95 6.87
C ASP A 32 -2.77 -7.45 6.60
N VAL A 33 -1.58 -6.83 6.56
CA VAL A 33 -1.41 -5.38 6.35
C VAL A 33 -0.26 -5.12 5.39
N PHE A 34 -0.54 -4.33 4.35
CA PHE A 34 0.47 -3.76 3.47
C PHE A 34 0.96 -2.44 4.05
N GLU A 35 2.26 -2.20 3.98
CA GLU A 35 2.83 -0.85 4.11
C GLU A 35 3.23 -0.34 2.73
N LEU A 36 2.85 0.90 2.45
CA LEU A 36 3.17 1.60 1.22
C LEU A 36 3.88 2.91 1.56
N SER A 37 5.03 3.16 0.93
CA SER A 37 5.79 4.40 1.10
C SER A 37 5.59 5.33 -0.10
N PHE A 38 5.15 6.55 0.15
CA PHE A 38 4.87 7.56 -0.86
C PHE A 38 5.70 8.83 -0.67
N ALA A 39 6.23 9.38 -1.75
CA ALA A 39 6.53 10.81 -1.82
C ALA A 39 5.35 11.54 -2.45
N PHE A 40 4.96 12.66 -1.84
CA PHE A 40 3.90 13.55 -2.31
C PHE A 40 4.38 14.99 -2.19
N TYR A 41 4.63 15.63 -3.33
CA TYR A 41 5.42 16.88 -3.42
C TYR A 41 6.79 16.73 -2.74
N ASP A 42 7.07 17.56 -1.73
CA ASP A 42 8.30 17.53 -0.92
C ASP A 42 8.13 16.75 0.39
N CYS A 43 7.03 16.03 0.56
CA CYS A 43 6.67 15.30 1.78
C CYS A 43 6.74 13.78 1.59
N HIS A 44 6.92 13.05 2.68
CA HIS A 44 6.97 11.58 2.71
C HIS A 44 5.88 11.03 3.64
N TYR A 45 5.21 9.97 3.19
CA TYR A 45 4.08 9.35 3.87
C TYR A 45 4.14 7.83 3.79
N PHE A 46 3.62 7.20 4.84
CA PHE A 46 3.34 5.78 4.90
C PHE A 46 1.84 5.55 4.96
N VAL A 47 1.36 4.58 4.19
CA VAL A 47 -0.02 4.10 4.23
C VAL A 47 -0.01 2.65 4.68
N PHE A 48 -0.70 2.37 5.78
CA PHE A 48 -0.93 1.04 6.31
C PHE A 48 -2.33 0.58 5.89
N LEU A 49 -2.36 -0.39 4.98
CA LEU A 49 -3.57 -0.86 4.34
C LEU A 49 -3.87 -2.31 4.73
N PRO A 50 -4.88 -2.55 5.59
CA PRO A 50 -5.38 -3.89 5.85
C PRO A 50 -5.86 -4.57 4.56
N LYS A 51 -5.47 -5.83 4.36
CA LYS A 51 -5.84 -6.62 3.17
C LYS A 51 -7.35 -6.70 2.98
N LYS A 52 -8.11 -6.86 4.05
CA LYS A 52 -9.59 -6.89 4.02
C LYS A 52 -10.21 -5.71 3.28
N TYR A 53 -9.61 -4.52 3.32
CA TYR A 53 -10.14 -3.34 2.64
C TYR A 53 -9.96 -3.36 1.12
N ILE A 54 -8.94 -4.09 0.63
CA ILE A 54 -8.76 -4.34 -0.80
C ILE A 54 -9.82 -5.34 -1.31
N GLU A 55 -10.27 -6.26 -0.47
CA GLU A 55 -11.26 -7.29 -0.79
C GLU A 55 -12.69 -6.75 -0.72
N GLU A 56 -12.99 -5.99 0.33
CA GLU A 56 -14.31 -5.39 0.60
C GLU A 56 -14.54 -4.06 -0.14
N ASN A 57 -13.52 -3.53 -0.82
CA ASN A 57 -13.56 -2.28 -1.57
C ASN A 57 -13.84 -1.02 -0.73
N PHE A 58 -13.40 -0.99 0.52
CA PHE A 58 -13.52 0.15 1.42
C PHE A 58 -12.27 1.04 1.33
N SER A 59 -12.43 2.32 0.97
CA SER A 59 -11.35 3.32 1.07
C SER A 59 -11.16 3.83 2.51
N PHE A 60 -12.23 3.85 3.31
CA PHE A 60 -12.18 4.34 4.69
C PHE A 60 -11.62 3.29 5.66
N GLY A 61 -10.61 3.70 6.45
CA GLY A 61 -10.05 2.91 7.55
C GLY A 61 -8.57 2.57 7.43
N MET A 62 -7.90 3.00 6.36
CA MET A 62 -6.44 2.95 6.30
C MET A 62 -5.82 3.89 7.34
N THR A 63 -4.65 3.53 7.86
CA THR A 63 -3.89 4.40 8.75
C THR A 63 -2.78 5.04 7.95
N MET A 64 -2.62 6.35 8.09
CA MET A 64 -1.56 7.10 7.42
C MET A 64 -0.63 7.74 8.46
N GLU A 65 0.66 7.74 8.17
CA GLU A 65 1.68 8.42 8.95
C GLU A 65 2.55 9.25 8.01
N GLY A 66 3.00 10.43 8.42
CA GLY A 66 3.86 11.25 7.57
C GLY A 66 3.90 12.71 7.98
N ASP A 67 4.35 13.55 7.04
CA ASP A 67 4.49 14.99 7.26
C ASP A 67 3.12 15.67 7.50
N SER A 68 3.02 16.52 8.52
CA SER A 68 1.78 17.27 8.80
C SER A 68 1.42 18.31 7.73
N LYS A 69 2.39 18.77 6.93
CA LYS A 69 2.25 19.92 6.04
C LYS A 69 1.18 19.75 4.96
N LEU A 70 1.07 18.54 4.38
CA LEU A 70 0.13 18.22 3.30
C LEU A 70 -0.71 16.97 3.63
N PHE A 71 -0.84 16.63 4.91
CA PHE A 71 -1.46 15.37 5.32
C PHE A 71 -2.90 15.21 4.81
N GLU A 72 -3.75 16.22 5.01
CA GLU A 72 -5.14 16.19 4.55
C GLU A 72 -5.24 16.08 3.02
N SER A 73 -4.39 16.80 2.28
CA SER A 73 -4.36 16.73 0.82
C SER A 73 -3.84 15.39 0.31
N PHE A 74 -2.89 14.78 1.03
CA PHE A 74 -2.41 13.44 0.71
C PHE A 74 -3.49 12.39 0.98
N GLU A 75 -4.20 12.49 2.11
CA GLU A 75 -5.32 11.61 2.46
C GLU A 75 -6.39 11.64 1.36
N GLU A 76 -6.83 12.83 0.94
CA GLU A 76 -7.78 13.02 -0.17
C GLU A 76 -7.26 12.40 -1.48
N ALA A 77 -6.00 12.65 -1.86
CA ALA A 77 -5.43 12.09 -3.08
C ALA A 77 -5.38 10.54 -3.05
N ILE A 78 -5.10 9.94 -1.90
CA ILE A 78 -5.06 8.49 -1.75
C ILE A 78 -6.48 7.88 -1.85
N GLU A 79 -7.46 8.47 -1.18
CA GLU A 79 -8.82 7.96 -1.11
C GLU A 79 -9.61 8.16 -2.41
N ASP A 80 -9.51 9.35 -3.02
CA ASP A 80 -10.35 9.73 -4.16
C ASP A 80 -9.67 9.51 -5.52
N GLU A 81 -8.35 9.71 -5.62
CA GLU A 81 -7.65 9.68 -6.91
C GLU A 81 -6.84 8.40 -7.15
N HIS A 82 -6.16 7.90 -6.11
CA HIS A 82 -5.16 6.82 -6.27
C HIS A 82 -5.61 5.46 -5.77
N TRP A 83 -6.80 5.36 -5.16
CA TRP A 83 -7.26 4.16 -4.48
C TRP A 83 -7.25 2.90 -5.37
N GLU A 84 -7.76 2.99 -6.59
CA GLU A 84 -7.78 1.85 -7.53
C GLU A 84 -6.38 1.39 -7.93
N LEU A 85 -5.44 2.34 -8.07
CA LEU A 85 -4.06 2.03 -8.38
C LEU A 85 -3.39 1.31 -7.21
N ILE A 86 -3.62 1.78 -5.99
CA ILE A 86 -3.07 1.19 -4.75
C ILE A 86 -3.51 -0.25 -4.60
N LYS A 87 -4.82 -0.52 -4.68
CA LYS A 87 -5.35 -1.90 -4.64
C LYS A 87 -4.70 -2.78 -5.70
N LYS A 88 -4.59 -2.29 -6.93
CA LYS A 88 -3.92 -3.02 -8.01
C LYS A 88 -2.47 -3.33 -7.68
N LYS A 89 -1.73 -2.39 -7.07
CA LYS A 89 -0.33 -2.58 -6.69
C LYS A 89 -0.15 -3.55 -5.53
N CYS A 90 -1.01 -3.52 -4.52
CA CYS A 90 -0.99 -4.51 -3.43
C CYS A 90 -1.27 -5.93 -3.96
N ARG A 91 -2.26 -6.11 -4.83
CA ARG A 91 -2.53 -7.42 -5.48
C ARG A 91 -1.34 -7.90 -6.33
N GLN A 92 -0.69 -6.99 -7.05
CA GLN A 92 0.54 -7.32 -7.80
C GLN A 92 1.68 -7.74 -6.86
N TYR A 93 1.81 -7.09 -5.71
CA TYR A 93 2.79 -7.46 -4.70
C TYR A 93 2.52 -8.85 -4.11
N GLU A 94 1.27 -9.20 -3.78
CA GLU A 94 0.92 -10.55 -3.31
C GLU A 94 1.26 -11.63 -4.34
N MET A 95 0.94 -11.39 -5.62
CA MET A 95 1.29 -12.30 -6.71
C MET A 95 2.80 -12.44 -6.91
N TRP A 96 3.56 -11.36 -6.70
CA TRP A 96 5.01 -11.41 -6.74
C TRP A 96 5.55 -12.19 -5.53
N HIS A 97 5.10 -11.86 -4.32
CA HIS A 97 5.52 -12.46 -3.07
C HIS A 97 5.31 -13.98 -3.06
N SER A 98 4.11 -14.44 -3.44
CA SER A 98 3.77 -15.87 -3.55
C SER A 98 4.62 -16.64 -4.55
N ARG A 99 5.20 -15.99 -5.58
CA ARG A 99 6.04 -16.64 -6.59
C ARG A 99 7.51 -16.76 -6.19
N PHE A 100 8.01 -15.86 -5.36
CA PHE A 100 9.45 -15.74 -5.08
C PHE A 100 9.86 -16.23 -3.68
N LEU A 101 8.92 -16.40 -2.75
CA LEU A 101 9.22 -16.85 -1.38
C LEU A 101 8.68 -18.25 -1.03
N ASN A 102 7.93 -18.88 -1.95
CA ASN A 102 7.48 -20.28 -1.85
C ASN A 102 8.29 -21.23 -2.75
N ASN A 103 9.48 -20.83 -3.21
CA ASN A 103 10.49 -21.66 -3.89
C ASN A 103 11.73 -21.76 -3.01
#